data_AF-A0A8C0H5Y2-F1
#
_entry.id   AF-A0A8C0H5Y2-F1
#
_cell.length_a   1.000
_cell.length_b   1.000
_cell.length_c   1.000
_cell.angle_alpha   90.00
_cell.angle_beta   90.00
_cell.angle_gamma   90.00
#
_symmetry.space_group_name_H-M   'P 1'
#
loop_
_entity.id
_entity.type
_entity.pdbx_description
1 polymer ?
#
loop_
_entity_poly.entity_id
_entity_poly.type
_entity_poly.pdbx_seq_one_letter_code
_entity_poly.pdbx_strand_id
1 'polypeptide(L)'
;MSSLGLTHASLFSPSSSLSPLHYSSSAPSWHPCLLSSHCQVASLVDLRRLWGSFLKPMLIERYPGSPGNKKVRQFIVDSLATLAAGWRVELDAFEDRTPRGVVSFANIVATLDPAAGRRLVLACHYDSKYFPRDRQGRTFLGATDSAVPCAVLLELATALDASLLKAKDLFVLLDLLGARNPTIQNHFPLTASWFDRLIGIEKRLHQLGLLQSHPREQTYFQREPAYGPVEDDHIPFLRKGVPVLHLIATPFPWVWHTMEDTEQNLHPPTVENLCKILAAFLAEYLWL
;
A
#
# COMPACT_ATOMS: atom_id res chain seq x y z
N MET A 1 -12.04 16.25 10.47
CA MET A 1 -11.77 17.19 9.35
C MET A 1 -12.53 16.65 8.15
N SER A 2 -13.28 17.48 7.44
CA SER A 2 -14.22 17.10 6.37
C SER A 2 -13.57 16.23 5.29
N SER A 3 -14.17 15.06 5.02
CA SER A 3 -13.85 14.19 3.88
C SER A 3 -14.13 14.95 2.57
N LEU A 4 -13.09 15.61 2.08
CA LEU A 4 -13.01 15.97 0.67
C LEU A 4 -12.91 14.65 -0.09
N GLY A 5 -13.66 14.47 -1.18
CA GLY A 5 -13.52 13.29 -2.04
C GLY A 5 -12.04 13.00 -2.29
N LEU A 6 -11.61 11.80 -1.94
CA LEU A 6 -10.26 11.31 -2.23
C LEU A 6 -10.37 10.49 -3.51
N THR A 7 -9.30 10.46 -4.31
CA THR A 7 -9.25 9.60 -5.48
C THR A 7 -8.42 8.36 -5.14
N HIS A 8 -9.05 7.19 -5.20
CA HIS A 8 -8.49 5.93 -4.75
C HIS A 8 -7.94 5.11 -5.92
N ALA A 9 -6.81 4.45 -5.71
CA ALA A 9 -6.47 3.25 -6.46
C ALA A 9 -6.90 2.05 -5.61
N SER A 10 -7.83 1.23 -6.08
CA SER A 10 -8.31 0.06 -5.34
C SER A 10 -8.72 -1.05 -6.30
N LEU A 11 -8.31 -2.29 -6.05
CA LEU A 11 -8.89 -3.48 -6.71
C LEU A 11 -10.22 -3.80 -5.96
N PHE A 12 -11.30 -4.39 -6.51
CA PHE A 12 -12.59 -4.41 -5.76
C PHE A 12 -13.54 -5.65 -5.86
N SER A 13 -14.32 -5.91 -4.78
CA SER A 13 -15.78 -6.29 -4.67
C SER A 13 -16.15 -7.28 -3.51
N PRO A 14 -17.37 -7.25 -2.87
CA PRO A 14 -17.62 -7.79 -1.51
C PRO A 14 -18.53 -9.05 -1.35
N SER A 15 -18.55 -9.58 -0.10
CA SER A 15 -19.41 -10.60 0.58
C SER A 15 -19.07 -12.10 0.37
N SER A 16 -19.13 -13.05 1.33
CA SER A 16 -19.38 -13.10 2.79
C SER A 16 -18.79 -14.39 3.42
N SER A 17 -18.54 -14.35 4.74
CA SER A 17 -18.21 -15.41 5.73
C SER A 17 -16.89 -16.20 5.60
N LEU A 18 -16.04 -16.10 6.63
CA LEU A 18 -14.84 -16.92 6.86
C LEU A 18 -14.92 -17.54 8.26
N SER A 19 -14.53 -18.82 8.34
CA SER A 19 -14.23 -19.53 9.59
C SER A 19 -12.73 -19.39 9.92
N PRO A 20 -12.32 -19.23 11.19
CA PRO A 20 -10.91 -19.06 11.55
C PRO A 20 -10.17 -20.40 11.68
N LEU A 21 -8.95 -20.47 11.17
CA LEU A 21 -7.98 -21.51 11.52
C LEU A 21 -7.17 -21.05 12.75
N HIS A 22 -7.13 -21.88 13.79
CA HIS A 22 -6.34 -21.64 15.01
C HIS A 22 -4.83 -21.84 14.75
N TYR A 23 -4.00 -20.92 15.24
CA TYR A 23 -2.53 -21.04 15.22
C TYR A 23 -1.99 -21.22 16.65
N SER A 24 -1.15 -22.25 16.83
CA SER A 24 -0.53 -22.63 18.11
C SER A 24 0.78 -21.88 18.38
N SER A 25 1.11 -21.66 19.65
CA SER A 25 2.15 -20.75 20.17
C SER A 25 3.55 -21.38 20.38
N SER A 26 4.01 -22.24 19.49
CA SER A 26 5.41 -22.74 19.51
C SER A 26 6.23 -22.12 18.38
N ALA A 27 7.51 -21.82 18.65
CA ALA A 27 8.44 -21.25 17.67
C ALA A 27 8.40 -22.05 16.35
N PRO A 28 8.12 -21.42 15.19
CA PRO A 28 7.85 -22.16 13.97
C PRO A 28 9.17 -22.67 13.37
N SER A 29 9.32 -23.99 13.24
CA SER A 29 10.25 -24.55 12.26
C SER A 29 9.71 -24.23 10.87
N TRP A 30 10.28 -23.23 10.21
CA TRP A 30 9.84 -22.78 8.89
C TRP A 30 10.05 -23.89 7.85
N HIS A 31 9.03 -24.19 7.05
CA HIS A 31 9.18 -25.14 5.96
C HIS A 31 10.18 -24.63 4.90
N PRO A 32 11.15 -25.45 4.44
CA PRO A 32 12.18 -25.03 3.48
C PRO A 32 11.65 -24.40 2.18
N CYS A 33 10.51 -24.88 1.68
CA CYS A 33 9.86 -24.34 0.48
C CYS A 33 9.40 -22.88 0.67
N LEU A 34 8.86 -22.55 1.84
CA LEU A 34 8.40 -21.21 2.18
C LEU A 34 9.57 -20.22 2.31
N LEU A 35 10.68 -20.67 2.90
CA LEU A 35 11.92 -19.90 2.97
C LEU A 35 12.46 -19.59 1.56
N SER A 36 12.47 -20.58 0.67
CA SER A 36 12.90 -20.41 -0.73
C SER A 36 12.02 -19.41 -1.49
N SER A 37 10.69 -19.50 -1.36
CA SER A 37 9.76 -18.55 -1.99
C SER A 37 10.00 -17.12 -1.48
N HIS A 38 10.22 -16.93 -0.18
CA HIS A 38 10.47 -15.60 0.40
C HIS A 38 11.76 -14.95 -0.11
N CYS A 39 12.86 -15.72 -0.13
CA CYS A 39 14.12 -15.23 -0.70
C CYS A 39 13.95 -14.87 -2.17
N GLN A 40 13.23 -15.69 -2.93
CA GLN A 40 12.95 -15.45 -4.34
C GLN A 40 12.16 -14.16 -4.54
N VAL A 41 10.99 -14.01 -3.93
CA VAL A 41 10.15 -12.82 -4.16
C VAL A 41 10.75 -11.54 -3.60
N ALA A 42 11.48 -11.61 -2.48
CA ALA A 42 12.21 -10.46 -1.95
C ALA A 42 13.34 -10.01 -2.91
N SER A 43 13.90 -10.92 -3.72
CA SER A 43 14.91 -10.60 -4.74
C SER A 43 14.34 -9.98 -6.01
N LEU A 44 13.03 -10.11 -6.26
CA LEU A 44 12.35 -9.52 -7.41
C LEU A 44 12.04 -8.03 -7.22
N VAL A 45 11.99 -7.57 -5.97
CA VAL A 45 11.80 -6.16 -5.62
C VAL A 45 13.05 -5.36 -6.05
N ASP A 46 12.84 -4.40 -6.94
CA ASP A 46 13.88 -3.52 -7.48
C ASP A 46 13.66 -2.08 -7.01
N LEU A 47 14.48 -1.65 -6.04
CA LEU A 47 14.42 -0.28 -5.50
C LEU A 47 14.68 0.78 -6.58
N ARG A 48 15.52 0.50 -7.60
CA ARG A 48 15.80 1.48 -8.67
C ARG A 48 14.56 1.68 -9.54
N ARG A 49 13.85 0.60 -9.86
CA ARG A 49 12.57 0.67 -10.59
C ARG A 49 11.49 1.33 -9.75
N LEU A 50 11.29 0.90 -8.50
CA LEU A 50 10.34 1.51 -7.57
C LEU A 50 10.56 3.02 -7.47
N TRP A 51 11.81 3.44 -7.22
CA TRP A 51 12.13 4.83 -6.97
C TRP A 51 12.14 5.67 -8.25
N GLY A 52 12.87 5.20 -9.26
CA GLY A 52 13.10 5.94 -10.50
C GLY A 52 11.89 5.95 -11.42
N SER A 53 11.28 4.78 -11.63
CA SER A 53 10.22 4.60 -12.62
C SER A 53 8.84 4.87 -12.05
N PHE A 54 8.57 4.56 -10.77
CA PHE A 54 7.22 4.69 -10.19
C PHE A 54 7.07 5.89 -9.26
N LEU A 55 7.95 6.06 -8.27
CA LEU A 55 7.81 7.13 -7.28
C LEU A 55 8.05 8.52 -7.86
N LYS A 56 9.20 8.74 -8.52
CA LYS A 56 9.58 10.07 -9.04
C LYS A 56 8.54 10.74 -9.94
N PRO A 57 7.88 10.05 -10.90
CA PRO A 57 6.83 10.65 -11.70
C PRO A 57 5.60 11.12 -10.92
N MET A 58 5.35 10.54 -9.74
CA MET A 58 4.20 10.88 -8.89
C MET A 58 4.48 11.97 -7.85
N LEU A 59 5.76 12.33 -7.64
CA LEU A 59 6.20 13.40 -6.74
C LEU A 59 5.99 14.80 -7.34
N ILE A 60 4.75 15.07 -7.71
CA ILE A 60 4.24 16.35 -8.22
C ILE A 60 2.97 16.75 -7.46
N GLU A 61 2.59 18.02 -7.53
CA GLU A 61 1.30 18.49 -7.01
C GLU A 61 0.14 17.80 -7.75
N ARG A 62 -0.70 17.06 -7.01
CA ARG A 62 -1.71 16.15 -7.60
C ARG A 62 -3.04 16.15 -6.83
N TYR A 63 -3.45 17.31 -6.30
CA TYR A 63 -4.76 17.46 -5.67
C TYR A 63 -5.92 17.21 -6.66
N PRO A 64 -7.11 16.81 -6.18
CA PRO A 64 -8.22 16.44 -7.06
C PRO A 64 -8.58 17.53 -8.08
N GLY A 65 -8.77 17.12 -9.34
CA GLY A 65 -9.06 18.01 -10.46
C GLY A 65 -7.84 18.73 -11.08
N SER A 66 -6.67 18.70 -10.45
CA SER A 66 -5.46 19.36 -10.98
C SER A 66 -4.92 18.67 -12.25
N PRO A 67 -4.15 19.38 -13.11
CA PRO A 67 -3.44 18.74 -14.22
C PRO A 67 -2.49 17.63 -13.76
N GLY A 68 -1.83 17.80 -12.61
CA GLY A 68 -0.93 16.80 -12.03
C GLY A 68 -1.68 15.54 -11.59
N ASN A 69 -2.87 15.66 -11.01
CA ASN A 69 -3.72 14.51 -10.66
C ASN A 69 -4.09 13.68 -11.89
N LYS A 70 -4.52 14.34 -12.97
CA LYS A 70 -4.85 13.67 -14.25
C LYS A 70 -3.63 12.98 -14.86
N LYS A 71 -2.46 13.62 -14.78
CA LYS A 71 -1.18 13.06 -15.26
C LYS A 71 -0.78 11.82 -14.46
N VAL A 72 -0.85 11.86 -13.13
CA VAL A 72 -0.56 10.71 -12.27
C VAL A 72 -1.54 9.58 -12.51
N ARG A 73 -2.84 9.88 -12.66
CA ARG A 73 -3.84 8.88 -13.00
C ARG A 73 -3.51 8.16 -14.30
N GLN A 74 -3.21 8.90 -15.37
CA GLN A 74 -2.86 8.30 -16.65
C GLN A 74 -1.57 7.46 -16.53
N PHE A 75 -0.58 7.98 -15.82
CA PHE A 75 0.68 7.26 -15.56
C PHE A 75 0.46 5.91 -14.86
N ILE A 76 -0.40 5.85 -13.85
CA ILE A 76 -0.73 4.59 -13.15
C ILE A 76 -1.44 3.61 -14.10
N VAL A 77 -2.42 4.08 -14.87
CA VAL A 77 -3.15 3.28 -15.86
C VAL A 77 -2.19 2.70 -16.90
N ASP A 78 -1.32 3.54 -17.47
CA ASP A 78 -0.36 3.14 -18.49
C ASP A 78 0.63 2.12 -17.92
N SER A 79 1.12 2.32 -16.70
CA SER A 79 2.05 1.40 -16.04
C SER A 79 1.45 0.00 -15.89
N LEU A 80 0.19 -0.09 -15.43
CA LEU A 80 -0.53 -1.35 -15.28
C LEU A 80 -0.82 -2.03 -16.62
N ALA A 81 -1.10 -1.25 -17.67
CA ALA A 81 -1.36 -1.77 -19.01
C ALA A 81 -0.11 -2.41 -19.67
N THR A 82 1.10 -2.08 -19.20
CA THR A 82 2.35 -2.71 -19.70
C THR A 82 2.60 -4.11 -19.14
N LEU A 83 1.89 -4.51 -18.07
CA LEU A 83 2.11 -5.77 -17.37
C LEU A 83 1.56 -6.98 -18.16
N ALA A 84 2.34 -8.05 -18.22
CA ALA A 84 1.99 -9.24 -19.00
C ALA A 84 0.83 -10.03 -18.36
N ALA A 85 0.58 -9.86 -17.06
CA ALA A 85 -0.54 -10.46 -16.36
C ALA A 85 -1.92 -9.98 -16.84
N GLY A 86 -2.00 -8.90 -17.63
CA GLY A 86 -3.20 -8.52 -18.37
C GLY A 86 -4.30 -7.90 -17.49
N TRP A 87 -3.94 -6.96 -16.63
CA TRP A 87 -4.87 -6.29 -15.72
C TRP A 87 -6.01 -5.59 -16.46
N ARG A 88 -7.25 -5.85 -16.02
CA ARG A 88 -8.41 -5.05 -16.42
C ARG A 88 -8.45 -3.78 -15.59
N VAL A 89 -8.21 -2.63 -16.21
CA VAL A 89 -8.22 -1.33 -15.54
C VAL A 89 -9.49 -0.56 -15.88
N GLU A 90 -10.22 -0.13 -14.86
CA GLU A 90 -11.41 0.70 -14.96
C GLU A 90 -11.19 2.04 -14.25
N LEU A 91 -11.80 3.08 -14.80
CA LEU A 91 -11.90 4.38 -14.14
C LEU A 91 -13.31 4.58 -13.64
N ASP A 92 -13.47 4.67 -12.32
CA ASP A 92 -14.72 5.09 -11.68
C ASP A 92 -14.68 6.60 -11.49
N ALA A 93 -15.15 7.31 -12.52
CA ALA A 93 -15.10 8.77 -12.59
C ALA A 93 -16.45 9.39 -12.20
N PHE A 94 -16.41 10.40 -11.33
CA PHE A 94 -17.57 11.12 -10.86
C PHE A 94 -17.23 12.59 -10.56
N GLU A 95 -18.26 13.40 -10.37
CA GLU A 95 -18.13 14.77 -9.88
C GLU A 95 -18.83 14.89 -8.54
N ASP A 96 -18.27 15.68 -7.63
CA ASP A 96 -18.90 15.96 -6.35
C ASP A 96 -18.65 17.39 -5.88
N ARG A 97 -19.54 17.89 -5.02
CA ARG A 97 -19.45 19.23 -4.45
C ARG A 97 -18.46 19.24 -3.29
N THR A 98 -17.46 20.08 -3.42
CA THR A 98 -16.46 20.34 -2.38
C THR A 98 -16.54 21.80 -1.89
N PRO A 99 -15.88 22.16 -0.78
CA PRO A 99 -15.65 23.56 -0.39
C PRO A 99 -14.98 24.42 -1.46
N ARG A 100 -14.34 23.83 -2.49
CA ARG A 100 -13.74 24.53 -3.63
C ARG A 100 -14.65 24.59 -4.87
N GLY A 101 -15.91 24.17 -4.74
CA GLY A 101 -16.84 24.00 -5.85
C GLY A 101 -16.93 22.54 -6.31
N VAL A 102 -17.58 22.32 -7.46
CA VAL A 102 -17.67 20.99 -8.06
C VAL A 102 -16.30 20.57 -8.58
N VAL A 103 -15.84 19.38 -8.19
CA VAL A 103 -14.55 18.82 -8.58
C VAL A 103 -14.78 17.44 -9.18
N SER A 104 -14.00 17.10 -10.22
CA SER A 104 -13.98 15.77 -10.81
C SER A 104 -12.98 14.87 -10.08
N PHE A 105 -13.44 13.68 -9.75
CA PHE A 105 -12.71 12.58 -9.14
C PHE A 105 -12.67 11.40 -10.11
N ALA A 106 -11.64 10.56 -10.01
CA ALA A 106 -11.66 9.26 -10.66
C ALA A 106 -10.85 8.25 -9.87
N ASN A 107 -11.48 7.15 -9.47
CA ASN A 107 -10.77 6.03 -8.88
C ASN A 107 -10.18 5.14 -9.98
N ILE A 108 -9.02 4.55 -9.73
CA ILE A 108 -8.39 3.56 -10.62
C ILE A 108 -8.65 2.18 -10.02
N VAL A 109 -9.42 1.38 -10.73
CA VAL A 109 -9.72 0.00 -10.32
C VAL A 109 -9.05 -0.96 -11.26
N ALA A 110 -7.90 -1.49 -10.87
CA ALA A 110 -7.24 -2.55 -11.59
C ALA A 110 -7.74 -3.90 -11.06
N THR A 111 -7.97 -4.89 -11.94
CA THR A 111 -8.39 -6.22 -11.53
C THR A 111 -7.71 -7.25 -12.41
N LEU A 112 -6.91 -8.11 -11.78
CA LEU A 112 -6.15 -9.15 -12.45
C LEU A 112 -7.07 -10.20 -13.10
N ASP A 113 -7.98 -10.79 -12.31
CA ASP A 113 -8.99 -11.74 -12.79
C ASP A 113 -10.41 -11.26 -12.42
N PRO A 114 -11.14 -10.64 -13.37
CA PRO A 114 -12.52 -10.22 -13.16
C PRO A 114 -13.48 -11.39 -12.91
N ALA A 115 -13.14 -12.63 -13.29
CA ALA A 115 -13.97 -13.81 -13.08
C ALA A 115 -13.71 -14.50 -11.74
N ALA A 116 -12.67 -14.11 -10.99
CA ALA A 116 -12.37 -14.67 -9.68
C ALA A 116 -13.53 -14.47 -8.69
N GLY A 117 -13.90 -15.52 -7.96
CA GLY A 117 -14.99 -15.46 -6.96
C GLY A 117 -14.65 -14.62 -5.73
N ARG A 118 -13.35 -14.38 -5.48
CA ARG A 118 -12.81 -13.51 -4.43
C ARG A 118 -11.58 -12.77 -5.02
N ARG A 119 -11.08 -11.73 -4.36
CA ARG A 119 -9.97 -10.90 -4.88
C ARG A 119 -9.06 -10.35 -3.80
N LEU A 120 -7.76 -10.29 -4.13
CA LEU A 120 -6.82 -9.49 -3.34
C LEU A 120 -7.11 -8.04 -3.68
N VAL A 121 -7.29 -7.15 -2.73
CA VAL A 121 -7.29 -5.73 -2.96
C VAL A 121 -6.12 -5.14 -2.24
N LEU A 122 -5.23 -4.50 -2.95
CA LEU A 122 -4.34 -3.52 -2.34
C LEU A 122 -4.91 -2.14 -2.66
N ALA A 123 -4.92 -1.24 -1.69
CA ALA A 123 -5.43 0.12 -1.89
C ALA A 123 -4.47 1.17 -1.36
N CYS A 124 -4.54 2.37 -1.94
CA CYS A 124 -3.99 3.63 -1.45
C CYS A 124 -4.68 4.80 -2.18
N HIS A 125 -4.62 6.02 -1.65
CA HIS A 125 -5.03 7.21 -2.40
C HIS A 125 -3.86 7.74 -3.24
N TYR A 126 -4.18 8.27 -4.44
CA TYR A 126 -3.16 8.82 -5.33
C TYR A 126 -3.19 10.34 -5.42
N ASP A 127 -4.24 11.01 -4.92
CA ASP A 127 -4.22 12.47 -4.80
C ASP A 127 -3.30 12.94 -3.67
N SER A 128 -2.93 14.22 -3.73
CA SER A 128 -2.20 14.89 -2.67
C SER A 128 -3.10 15.95 -2.04
N LYS A 129 -2.97 16.17 -0.73
CA LYS A 129 -3.67 17.25 -0.05
C LYS A 129 -3.38 18.61 -0.71
N TYR A 130 -4.41 19.42 -0.93
CA TYR A 130 -4.22 20.78 -1.41
C TYR A 130 -3.70 21.69 -0.28
N PHE A 131 -2.60 22.38 -0.55
CA PHE A 131 -2.12 23.52 0.24
C PHE A 131 -1.90 24.72 -0.68
N PRO A 132 -2.16 25.95 -0.21
CA PRO A 132 -1.60 27.13 -0.84
C PRO A 132 -0.08 27.03 -0.91
N ARG A 133 0.53 27.66 -1.92
CA ARG A 133 1.99 27.74 -1.99
C ARG A 133 2.55 28.41 -0.74
N ASP A 134 3.68 27.91 -0.26
CA ASP A 134 4.37 28.54 0.87
C ASP A 134 5.09 29.84 0.45
N ARG A 135 5.78 30.49 1.40
CA ARG A 135 6.49 31.76 1.14
C ARG A 135 7.61 31.61 0.10
N GLN A 136 8.10 30.40 -0.09
CA GLN A 136 9.13 30.03 -1.05
C GLN A 136 8.54 29.55 -2.38
N GLY A 137 7.22 29.57 -2.53
CA GLY A 137 6.51 29.13 -3.72
C GLY A 137 6.40 27.61 -3.88
N ARG A 138 6.76 26.82 -2.86
CA ARG A 138 6.69 25.35 -2.89
C ARG A 138 5.24 24.87 -2.84
N THR A 139 5.01 23.69 -3.40
CA THR A 139 3.73 22.97 -3.36
C THR A 139 3.87 21.72 -2.50
N PHE A 140 2.80 21.32 -1.84
CA PHE A 140 2.76 20.06 -1.11
C PHE A 140 2.82 18.87 -2.08
N LEU A 141 3.73 17.93 -1.83
CA LEU A 141 3.91 16.75 -2.67
C LEU A 141 3.27 15.50 -2.05
N GLY A 142 3.27 15.33 -0.73
CA GLY A 142 2.75 14.11 -0.10
C GLY A 142 3.54 12.89 -0.53
N ALA A 143 4.84 12.85 -0.22
CA ALA A 143 5.70 11.73 -0.59
C ALA A 143 5.34 10.46 0.18
N THR A 144 5.17 10.55 1.50
CA THR A 144 4.61 9.47 2.33
C THR A 144 3.09 9.32 2.18
N ASP A 145 2.42 10.40 1.74
CA ASP A 145 0.97 10.62 1.78
C ASP A 145 0.37 10.89 0.36
N SER A 146 0.19 9.90 -0.53
CA SER A 146 0.60 8.50 -0.46
C SER A 146 1.32 8.08 -1.75
N ALA A 147 2.31 8.87 -2.19
CA ALA A 147 3.10 8.57 -3.39
C ALA A 147 3.94 7.28 -3.25
N VAL A 148 4.55 7.06 -2.07
CA VAL A 148 5.27 5.81 -1.78
C VAL A 148 4.33 4.60 -1.77
N PRO A 149 3.18 4.60 -1.07
CA PRO A 149 2.18 3.53 -1.23
C PRO A 149 1.81 3.24 -2.68
N CYS A 150 1.53 4.27 -3.50
CA CYS A 150 1.25 4.08 -4.93
C CYS A 150 2.41 3.38 -5.66
N ALA A 151 3.65 3.81 -5.40
CA ALA A 151 4.83 3.24 -6.04
C ALA A 151 5.10 1.80 -5.59
N VAL A 152 4.82 1.47 -4.33
CA VAL A 152 4.90 0.11 -3.80
C VAL A 152 3.87 -0.79 -4.49
N LEU A 153 2.63 -0.34 -4.73
CA LEU A 153 1.64 -1.16 -5.44
C LEU A 153 2.06 -1.46 -6.89
N LEU A 154 2.58 -0.46 -7.61
CA LEU A 154 3.11 -0.65 -8.96
C LEU A 154 4.33 -1.58 -8.98
N GLU A 155 5.22 -1.45 -7.99
CA GLU A 155 6.38 -2.34 -7.87
C GLU A 155 5.97 -3.77 -7.55
N LEU A 156 5.02 -4.00 -6.64
CA LEU A 156 4.53 -5.34 -6.33
C LEU A 156 3.88 -6.00 -7.55
N ALA A 157 3.05 -5.26 -8.29
CA ALA A 157 2.44 -5.75 -9.51
C ALA A 157 3.48 -6.09 -10.59
N THR A 158 4.55 -5.29 -10.70
CA THR A 158 5.62 -5.51 -11.68
C THR A 158 6.57 -6.65 -11.27
N ALA A 159 7.02 -6.67 -10.02
CA ALA A 159 7.94 -7.68 -9.50
C ALA A 159 7.33 -9.07 -9.51
N LEU A 160 6.02 -9.17 -9.27
CA LEU A 160 5.29 -10.42 -9.22
C LEU A 160 4.53 -10.74 -10.51
N ASP A 161 4.66 -9.94 -11.58
CA ASP A 161 3.88 -10.06 -12.82
C ASP A 161 3.83 -11.49 -13.37
N ALA A 162 5.00 -12.13 -13.47
CA ALA A 162 5.12 -13.51 -13.95
C ALA A 162 4.46 -14.55 -13.03
N SER A 163 4.46 -14.31 -11.71
CA SER A 163 3.85 -15.19 -10.72
C SER A 163 2.34 -14.96 -10.60
N LEU A 164 1.89 -13.71 -10.73
CA LEU A 164 0.50 -13.30 -10.65
C LEU A 164 -0.36 -13.86 -11.79
N LEU A 165 0.24 -14.20 -12.93
CA LEU A 165 -0.41 -15.00 -13.97
C LEU A 165 -1.11 -16.27 -13.44
N LYS A 166 -0.79 -16.74 -12.22
CA LYS A 166 -1.24 -18.01 -11.67
C LYS A 166 -2.09 -17.94 -10.40
N ALA A 167 -2.41 -16.77 -9.82
CA ALA A 167 -2.98 -16.71 -8.47
C ALA A 167 -4.14 -15.71 -8.20
N LYS A 168 -4.88 -15.92 -7.09
CA LYS A 168 -6.15 -15.20 -6.72
C LYS A 168 -6.34 -15.00 -5.18
N ASP A 169 -6.85 -13.82 -4.71
CA ASP A 169 -7.64 -13.49 -3.44
C ASP A 169 -7.05 -12.54 -2.28
N LEU A 170 -7.87 -11.86 -1.40
CA LEU A 170 -7.74 -10.89 -0.18
C LEU A 170 -7.73 -9.29 -0.17
N PHE A 171 -8.47 -8.51 0.63
CA PHE A 171 -8.25 -7.01 0.76
C PHE A 171 -7.18 -6.54 1.82
N VAL A 172 -6.35 -5.51 1.52
CA VAL A 172 -5.28 -4.83 2.31
C VAL A 172 -5.16 -3.34 1.89
N LEU A 173 -5.10 -2.38 2.83
CA LEU A 173 -4.91 -0.94 2.55
C LEU A 173 -3.52 -0.48 3.02
N LEU A 174 -2.79 0.28 2.20
CA LEU A 174 -1.47 0.85 2.50
C LEU A 174 -1.58 2.38 2.53
N ASP A 175 -1.15 3.01 3.63
CA ASP A 175 -1.19 4.47 3.80
C ASP A 175 -0.02 4.98 4.67
N LEU A 176 0.45 6.21 4.43
CA LEU A 176 1.53 6.87 5.19
C LEU A 176 2.83 6.04 5.34
N LEU A 177 3.30 5.42 4.26
CA LEU A 177 4.52 4.59 4.26
C LEU A 177 5.72 5.34 3.65
N GLY A 178 6.93 5.05 4.14
CA GLY A 178 8.20 5.50 3.54
C GLY A 178 9.09 6.38 4.41
N ALA A 179 8.59 6.86 5.55
CA ALA A 179 9.41 7.47 6.60
C ALA A 179 10.35 6.45 7.26
N ARG A 180 11.38 6.92 7.98
CA ARG A 180 12.30 6.04 8.73
C ARG A 180 11.60 5.40 9.93
N ASN A 181 11.76 4.08 10.10
CA ASN A 181 11.29 3.31 11.25
C ASN A 181 9.79 3.52 11.60
N PRO A 182 8.86 3.29 10.65
CA PRO A 182 7.44 3.39 10.93
C PRO A 182 7.05 2.35 11.97
N THR A 183 6.08 2.68 12.80
CA THR A 183 5.40 1.71 13.66
C THR A 183 4.01 1.47 13.08
N ILE A 184 3.77 0.28 12.55
CA ILE A 184 2.48 -0.14 11.99
C ILE A 184 1.81 -1.05 13.02
N GLN A 185 0.53 -0.86 13.30
CA GLN A 185 -0.20 -1.54 14.36
C GLN A 185 -1.43 -2.25 13.81
N ASN A 186 -1.94 -3.26 14.54
CA ASN A 186 -3.21 -3.87 14.17
C ASN A 186 -4.38 -3.01 14.64
N HIS A 187 -5.19 -2.52 13.71
CA HIS A 187 -6.37 -1.72 14.00
C HIS A 187 -7.66 -2.56 14.14
N PHE A 188 -7.67 -3.81 13.65
CA PHE A 188 -8.89 -4.62 13.55
C PHE A 188 -8.69 -6.06 14.07
N PRO A 189 -9.43 -6.49 15.12
CA PRO A 189 -9.35 -7.87 15.62
C PRO A 189 -9.65 -8.94 14.56
N LEU A 190 -10.56 -8.65 13.62
CA LEU A 190 -10.99 -9.59 12.56
C LEU A 190 -9.87 -9.98 11.59
N THR A 191 -8.84 -9.15 11.44
CA THR A 191 -7.72 -9.38 10.52
C THR A 191 -6.39 -9.57 11.25
N ALA A 192 -6.43 -9.75 12.57
CA ALA A 192 -5.25 -9.91 13.42
C ALA A 192 -4.33 -11.05 12.97
N SER A 193 -4.90 -12.17 12.48
CA SER A 193 -4.10 -13.29 11.97
C SER A 193 -3.25 -12.89 10.75
N TRP A 194 -3.75 -12.01 9.89
CA TRP A 194 -2.98 -11.47 8.75
C TRP A 194 -1.89 -10.51 9.21
N PHE A 195 -2.18 -9.71 10.24
CA PHE A 195 -1.17 -8.87 10.88
C PHE A 195 -0.04 -9.69 11.51
N ASP A 196 -0.38 -10.80 12.19
CA ASP A 196 0.60 -11.73 12.74
C ASP A 196 1.48 -12.38 11.64
N ARG A 197 0.95 -12.59 10.44
CA ARG A 197 1.76 -13.03 9.28
C ARG A 197 2.78 -11.98 8.89
N LEU A 198 2.41 -10.69 8.84
CA LEU A 198 3.36 -9.60 8.56
C LEU A 198 4.48 -9.54 9.60
N ILE A 199 4.17 -9.69 10.89
CA ILE A 199 5.19 -9.80 11.96
C ILE A 199 6.11 -11.00 11.68
N GLY A 200 5.55 -12.16 11.36
CA GLY A 200 6.32 -13.37 11.07
C GLY A 200 7.25 -13.21 9.87
N ILE A 201 6.78 -12.54 8.81
CA ILE A 201 7.55 -12.25 7.60
C ILE A 201 8.69 -11.28 7.90
N GLU A 202 8.42 -10.19 8.62
CA GLU A 202 9.44 -9.21 9.02
C GLU A 202 10.61 -9.90 9.75
N LYS A 203 10.29 -10.69 10.78
CA LYS A 203 11.28 -11.45 11.54
C LYS A 203 12.08 -12.40 10.66
N ARG A 204 11.40 -13.12 9.77
CA ARG A 204 12.04 -14.08 8.87
C ARG A 204 12.99 -13.39 7.89
N LEU A 205 12.56 -12.30 7.24
CA LEU A 205 13.41 -11.56 6.31
C LEU A 205 14.61 -10.90 7.03
N HIS A 206 14.43 -10.46 8.28
CA HIS A 206 15.54 -9.98 9.10
C HIS A 206 16.57 -11.09 9.38
N GLN A 207 16.12 -12.27 9.84
CA GLN A 207 16.99 -13.42 10.11
C GLN A 207 17.78 -13.88 8.86
N LEU A 208 17.17 -13.73 7.68
CA LEU A 208 17.80 -14.03 6.39
C LEU A 208 18.75 -12.94 5.89
N GLY A 209 18.88 -11.81 6.60
CA GLY A 209 19.72 -10.68 6.18
C GLY A 209 19.20 -9.91 4.96
N LEU A 210 17.89 -10.02 4.65
CA LEU A 210 17.27 -9.42 3.46
C LEU A 210 16.75 -7.99 3.69
N LEU A 211 16.72 -7.53 4.95
CA LEU A 211 16.30 -6.19 5.34
C LEU A 211 17.51 -5.28 5.62
N GLN A 212 17.47 -4.06 5.10
CA GLN A 212 18.54 -3.06 5.26
C GLN A 212 18.22 -2.06 6.37
N SER A 213 19.23 -1.57 7.09
CA SER A 213 19.03 -0.58 8.18
C SER A 213 17.96 -1.01 9.20
N HIS A 214 17.89 -2.31 9.48
CA HIS A 214 16.88 -2.96 10.32
C HIS A 214 17.55 -3.62 11.54
N PRO A 215 17.79 -2.87 12.64
CA PRO A 215 18.68 -3.31 13.72
C PRO A 215 18.06 -4.32 14.69
N ARG A 216 16.75 -4.52 14.66
CA ARG A 216 16.02 -5.44 15.55
C ARG A 216 15.24 -6.43 14.71
N GLU A 217 14.97 -7.61 15.26
CA GLU A 217 14.19 -8.64 14.55
C GLU A 217 12.76 -8.19 14.21
N GLN A 218 12.19 -7.31 15.04
CA GLN A 218 10.87 -6.72 14.85
C GLN A 218 10.99 -5.21 15.12
N THR A 219 10.86 -4.41 14.06
CA THR A 219 10.91 -2.95 14.09
C THR A 219 9.56 -2.34 13.71
N TYR A 220 8.95 -2.79 12.60
CA TYR A 220 7.82 -2.14 11.96
C TYR A 220 6.47 -2.56 12.52
N PHE A 221 6.16 -3.86 12.54
CA PHE A 221 4.83 -4.35 12.91
C PHE A 221 4.77 -4.62 14.42
N GLN A 222 4.00 -3.82 15.17
CA GLN A 222 3.94 -3.89 16.64
C GLN A 222 2.55 -4.31 17.15
N ARG A 223 2.50 -5.11 18.22
CA ARG A 223 1.23 -5.65 18.79
C ARG A 223 0.51 -4.69 19.75
N GLU A 224 1.22 -3.81 20.45
CA GLU A 224 0.62 -2.99 21.52
C GLU A 224 1.24 -1.59 21.66
N PRO A 225 0.49 -0.63 22.23
CA PRO A 225 -0.96 -0.42 22.08
C PRO A 225 -1.24 0.49 20.88
N ALA A 226 -2.37 0.26 20.22
CA ALA A 226 -2.82 1.12 19.12
C ALA A 226 -2.99 2.58 19.59
N TYR A 227 -2.47 3.55 18.86
CA TYR A 227 -2.62 5.00 19.17
C TYR A 227 -4.07 5.52 19.06
N GLY A 228 -5.03 4.65 18.72
CA GLY A 228 -6.44 4.96 18.48
C GLY A 228 -6.86 4.67 17.04
N PRO A 229 -8.16 4.67 16.73
CA PRO A 229 -8.64 4.52 15.36
C PRO A 229 -8.28 5.75 14.52
N VAL A 230 -7.87 5.52 13.28
CA VAL A 230 -7.64 6.56 12.28
C VAL A 230 -8.71 6.43 11.21
N GLU A 231 -9.46 7.51 10.93
CA GLU A 231 -10.40 7.53 9.80
C GLU A 231 -9.61 7.68 8.50
N ASP A 232 -9.88 6.78 7.56
CA ASP A 232 -9.19 6.70 6.28
C ASP A 232 -10.08 5.96 5.26
N ASP A 233 -9.57 5.70 4.07
CA ASP A 233 -10.27 5.18 2.89
C ASP A 233 -10.95 3.82 3.11
N HIS A 234 -10.56 3.10 4.16
CA HIS A 234 -11.20 1.85 4.53
C HIS A 234 -12.60 2.04 5.13
N ILE A 235 -12.95 3.22 5.65
CA ILE A 235 -14.19 3.42 6.42
C ILE A 235 -15.46 3.07 5.61
N PRO A 236 -15.64 3.50 4.34
CA PRO A 236 -16.80 3.10 3.54
C PRO A 236 -16.90 1.58 3.32
N PHE A 237 -15.77 0.89 3.24
CA PHE A 237 -15.72 -0.57 3.05
C PHE A 237 -15.98 -1.32 4.36
N LEU A 238 -15.40 -0.84 5.46
CA LEU A 238 -15.65 -1.36 6.79
C LEU A 238 -17.13 -1.28 7.15
N ARG A 239 -17.80 -0.16 6.84
CA ARG A 239 -19.26 0.02 7.02
C ARG A 239 -20.10 -0.98 6.20
N LYS A 240 -19.56 -1.53 5.11
CA LYS A 240 -20.17 -2.57 4.27
C LYS A 240 -19.76 -4.00 4.70
N GLY A 241 -19.06 -4.15 5.82
CA GLY A 241 -18.65 -5.45 6.35
C GLY A 241 -17.44 -6.07 5.66
N VAL A 242 -16.67 -5.30 4.89
CA VAL A 242 -15.40 -5.77 4.30
C VAL A 242 -14.35 -5.88 5.41
N PRO A 243 -13.67 -7.03 5.59
CA PRO A 243 -12.53 -7.13 6.50
C PRO A 243 -11.38 -6.24 6.04
N VAL A 244 -10.84 -5.43 6.95
CA VAL A 244 -9.79 -4.44 6.65
C VAL A 244 -8.52 -4.77 7.41
N LEU A 245 -7.38 -4.71 6.71
CA LEU A 245 -6.05 -4.60 7.31
C LEU A 245 -5.50 -3.22 6.95
N HIS A 246 -5.36 -2.34 7.95
CA HIS A 246 -4.94 -0.95 7.76
C HIS A 246 -3.45 -0.81 8.08
N LEU A 247 -2.62 -0.71 7.04
CA LEU A 247 -1.17 -0.60 7.17
C LEU A 247 -0.76 0.87 7.13
N ILE A 248 -0.93 1.54 8.27
CA ILE A 248 -0.62 2.95 8.49
C ILE A 248 0.41 3.11 9.61
N ALA A 249 1.33 4.07 9.47
CA ALA A 249 2.31 4.37 10.52
C ALA A 249 1.65 5.20 11.65
N THR A 250 1.67 4.70 12.88
CA THR A 250 1.20 5.43 14.08
C THR A 250 2.28 5.39 15.18
N PRO A 251 2.84 6.54 15.61
CA PRO A 251 2.49 7.90 15.23
C PRO A 251 2.78 8.22 13.75
N PHE A 252 2.05 9.19 13.20
CA PHE A 252 2.26 9.62 11.81
C PHE A 252 3.69 10.13 11.59
N PRO A 253 4.23 10.05 10.36
CA PRO A 253 5.50 10.66 10.01
C PRO A 253 5.57 12.12 10.50
N TRP A 254 6.72 12.54 11.02
CA TRP A 254 6.88 13.92 11.51
C TRP A 254 6.66 14.99 10.41
N VAL A 255 6.77 14.58 9.14
CA VAL A 255 6.48 15.42 7.97
C VAL A 255 5.00 15.51 7.60
N TRP A 256 4.12 14.72 8.22
CA TRP A 256 2.71 14.61 7.86
C TRP A 256 2.02 15.98 7.79
N HIS A 257 1.35 16.25 6.67
CA HIS A 257 0.70 17.54 6.38
C HIS A 257 1.64 18.77 6.47
N THR A 258 2.93 18.61 6.17
CA THR A 258 3.89 19.71 6.04
C THR A 258 4.51 19.76 4.65
N MET A 259 5.05 20.92 4.26
CA MET A 259 5.82 21.05 3.00
C MET A 259 7.11 20.23 2.97
N GLU A 260 7.47 19.59 4.08
CA GLU A 260 8.63 18.71 4.20
C GLU A 260 8.30 17.24 3.84
N ASP A 261 7.05 16.90 3.52
CA ASP A 261 6.72 15.56 2.99
C ASP A 261 7.13 15.43 1.51
N THR A 262 8.45 15.29 1.31
CA THR A 262 9.14 15.30 0.01
C THR A 262 10.07 14.09 -0.14
N GLU A 263 10.58 13.88 -1.35
CA GLU A 263 11.54 12.82 -1.67
C GLU A 263 12.76 12.79 -0.73
N GLN A 264 13.27 13.97 -0.36
CA GLN A 264 14.50 14.09 0.43
C GLN A 264 14.35 13.58 1.86
N ASN A 265 13.12 13.57 2.39
CA ASN A 265 12.82 13.15 3.76
C ASN A 265 12.32 11.70 3.85
N LEU A 266 12.20 11.00 2.72
CA LEU A 266 11.96 9.56 2.69
C LEU A 266 13.21 8.78 3.13
N HIS A 267 13.02 7.56 3.63
CA HIS A 267 14.10 6.66 3.99
C HIS A 267 14.12 5.44 3.07
N PRO A 268 14.96 5.44 2.00
CA PRO A 268 14.94 4.39 0.97
C PRO A 268 15.07 2.95 1.50
N PRO A 269 15.93 2.64 2.49
CA PRO A 269 16.00 1.29 3.05
C PRO A 269 14.68 0.82 3.66
N THR A 270 13.93 1.73 4.30
CA THR A 270 12.62 1.36 4.86
C THR A 270 11.59 1.10 3.77
N VAL A 271 11.58 1.91 2.70
CA VAL A 271 10.69 1.70 1.54
C VAL A 271 10.97 0.32 0.92
N GLU A 272 12.24 -0.01 0.69
CA GLU A 272 12.64 -1.31 0.15
C GLU A 272 12.21 -2.47 1.07
N ASN A 273 12.46 -2.34 2.37
CA ASN A 273 12.09 -3.37 3.35
C ASN A 273 10.59 -3.62 3.39
N LEU A 274 9.77 -2.57 3.45
CA LEU A 274 8.30 -2.71 3.45
C LEU A 274 7.82 -3.36 2.15
N CYS A 275 8.39 -2.98 1.00
CA CYS A 275 8.06 -3.59 -0.28
C CYS A 275 8.40 -5.09 -0.30
N LYS A 276 9.55 -5.50 0.25
CA LYS A 276 9.94 -6.92 0.38
C LYS A 276 9.01 -7.70 1.30
N ILE A 277 8.65 -7.12 2.45
CA ILE A 277 7.70 -7.73 3.39
C ILE A 277 6.34 -7.95 2.72
N LEU A 278 5.86 -6.94 1.99
CA LEU A 278 4.60 -7.03 1.25
C LEU A 278 4.67 -8.03 0.08
N ALA A 279 5.79 -8.10 -0.64
CA ALA A 279 6.00 -9.09 -1.70
C ALA A 279 5.94 -10.53 -1.13
N ALA A 280 6.61 -10.76 0.00
CA ALA A 280 6.54 -12.04 0.71
C ALA A 280 5.12 -12.32 1.26
N PHE A 281 4.42 -11.31 1.77
CA PHE A 281 3.03 -11.45 2.22
C PHE A 281 2.10 -11.86 1.07
N LEU A 282 2.22 -11.21 -0.08
CA LEU A 282 1.46 -11.57 -1.28
C LEU A 282 1.78 -12.99 -1.73
N ALA A 283 3.06 -13.38 -1.72
CA ALA A 283 3.46 -14.73 -2.09
C ALA A 283 2.88 -15.80 -1.15
N GLU A 284 2.91 -15.57 0.17
CA GLU A 284 2.27 -16.49 1.12
C GLU A 284 0.75 -16.54 0.96
N TYR A 285 0.11 -15.38 0.71
CA TYR A 285 -1.33 -15.29 0.61
C TYR A 285 -1.84 -15.99 -0.67
N LEU A 286 -1.20 -15.67 -1.80
CA LEU A 286 -1.59 -16.11 -3.14
C LEU A 286 -0.97 -17.46 -3.53
N TRP A 287 -0.14 -18.05 -2.66
CA TRP A 287 0.57 -19.31 -2.90
C TRP A 287 1.47 -19.26 -4.15
N LEU A 288 2.27 -18.18 -4.25
CA LEU A 288 3.22 -17.92 -5.35
C LEU A 288 4.57 -18.63 -5.20
#